data_AF-A0A662VIE7-F1
#
_entry.id   AF-A0A662VIE7-F1
#
_cell.length_a   1.000
_cell.length_b   1.000
_cell.length_c   1.000
_cell.angle_alpha   90.00
_cell.angle_beta   90.00
_cell.angle_gamma   90.00
#
_symmetry.space_group_name_H-M   'P 1'
#
loop_
_entity.id
_entity.type
_entity.pdbx_description
1 polymer ?
#
loop_
_entity_poly.entity_id
_entity_poly.type
_entity_poly.pdbx_seq_one_letter_code
_entity_poly.pdbx_strand_id
1 'polypeptide(L)' 'MVDGQITTLTKANKSSQSLRTTVPMGIIKQFGLKEGDRLKWRLDVKDNKLVIVIEPIKVVKAESR' A
#
# COMPACT_ATOMS: atom_id res chain seq x y z
N MET A 1 15.39 4.47 -7.04
CA MET A 1 14.07 5.01 -6.65
C MET A 1 13.05 4.49 -7.63
N VAL A 2 11.89 4.06 -7.15
CA VAL A 2 10.76 3.67 -8.01
C VAL A 2 9.98 4.95 -8.29
N ASP A 3 9.99 5.42 -9.53
CA ASP A 3 9.26 6.63 -9.94
C ASP A 3 8.43 6.34 -11.19
N GLY A 4 7.23 6.90 -11.26
CA GLY A 4 6.35 6.82 -12.44
C GLY A 4 5.64 5.50 -12.72
N GLN A 5 5.59 4.53 -11.80
CA GLN A 5 4.84 3.28 -12.01
C GLN A 5 3.32 3.50 -11.85
N ILE A 6 2.58 3.40 -12.95
CA ILE A 6 1.12 3.57 -12.98
C ILE A 6 0.44 2.20 -12.90
N THR A 7 -0.62 2.11 -12.10
CA THR A 7 -1.46 0.91 -11.97
C THR A 7 -2.94 1.29 -12.05
N THR A 8 -3.78 0.33 -12.43
CA THR A 8 -5.21 0.56 -12.64
C THR A 8 -6.02 -0.08 -11.52
N LEU A 9 -7.01 0.66 -11.01
CA LEU A 9 -7.99 0.16 -10.04
C LEU A 9 -9.02 -0.76 -10.73
N THR A 10 -9.31 -1.89 -10.11
CA THR A 10 -10.35 -2.84 -10.56
C THR A 10 -11.25 -3.21 -9.39
N LYS A 11 -12.49 -3.64 -9.65
CA LYS A 11 -13.39 -4.10 -8.57
C LYS A 11 -12.76 -5.24 -7.79
N ALA A 12 -12.75 -5.14 -6.46
CA ALA A 12 -12.12 -6.14 -5.60
C ALA A 12 -12.88 -7.48 -5.61
N ASN A 13 -14.20 -7.43 -5.76
CA ASN A 13 -15.06 -8.58 -6.00
C ASN A 13 -16.39 -8.08 -6.59
N LYS A 14 -17.30 -9.01 -6.94
CA LYS A 14 -18.60 -8.67 -7.55
C LYS A 14 -19.56 -7.98 -6.58
N SER A 15 -19.40 -8.20 -5.27
CA SER A 15 -20.36 -7.81 -4.24
C SER A 15 -19.98 -6.55 -3.45
N SER A 16 -18.74 -6.08 -3.52
CA SER A 16 -18.26 -4.91 -2.78
C SER A 16 -17.96 -3.73 -3.70
N GLN A 17 -18.08 -2.52 -3.15
CA GLN A 17 -17.66 -1.28 -3.80
C GLN A 17 -16.16 -1.02 -3.69
N SER A 18 -15.43 -1.88 -2.97
CA SER A 18 -13.99 -1.72 -2.81
C SER A 18 -13.27 -2.01 -4.13
N LEU A 19 -12.22 -1.24 -4.38
CA LEU A 19 -11.34 -1.42 -5.53
C LEU A 19 -9.99 -1.97 -5.05
N ARG A 20 -9.36 -2.80 -5.86
CA ARG A 20 -7.99 -3.27 -5.69
C ARG A 20 -7.13 -2.72 -6.82
N THR A 21 -5.88 -2.40 -6.50
CA THR A 21 -4.83 -2.16 -7.49
C THR A 21 -3.67 -3.09 -7.22
N THR A 22 -2.85 -3.32 -8.24
CA THR A 22 -1.58 -4.01 -8.08
C THR A 22 -0.59 -3.10 -7.36
N VAL A 23 0.14 -3.62 -6.38
CA VAL A 23 1.30 -2.92 -5.81
C VAL A 23 2.49 -3.14 -6.76
N PRO A 24 3.10 -2.09 -7.31
CA PRO A 24 4.21 -2.26 -8.25
C PRO A 24 5.40 -3.03 -7.65
N MET A 25 6.07 -3.85 -8.46
CA MET A 25 7.15 -4.74 -8.01
C MET A 25 8.30 -3.98 -7.30
N GLY A 26 8.59 -2.76 -7.72
CA GLY A 26 9.60 -1.93 -7.07
C GLY A 26 9.25 -1.62 -5.60
N ILE A 27 7.98 -1.33 -5.32
CA ILE A 27 7.47 -1.07 -3.97
C ILE A 27 7.50 -2.35 -3.13
N ILE A 28 7.08 -3.48 -3.71
CA ILE A 28 7.13 -4.80 -3.05
C ILE A 28 8.56 -5.07 -2.57
N LYS A 29 9.56 -4.96 -3.45
CA LYS A 29 10.97 -5.22 -3.12
C LYS A 29 11.52 -4.23 -2.11
N GLN A 30 11.22 -2.94 -2.27
CA GLN A 30 11.73 -1.89 -1.37
C GLN A 30 11.28 -2.09 0.07
N PHE A 31 10.01 -2.45 0.28
CA PHE A 31 9.45 -2.62 1.63
C PHE A 31 9.51 -4.06 2.16
N GLY A 32 9.85 -5.01 1.28
CA GLY A 32 9.83 -6.44 1.58
C GLY A 32 8.41 -6.95 1.84
N LEU A 33 7.43 -6.46 1.07
CA LEU A 33 6.03 -6.84 1.24
C LEU A 33 5.80 -8.27 0.79
N LYS A 34 4.95 -8.97 1.53
CA LYS A 34 4.47 -10.30 1.20
C LYS A 34 2.96 -10.42 1.40
N GLU A 35 2.39 -11.47 0.87
CA GLU A 35 0.99 -11.80 1.11
C GLU A 35 0.70 -11.89 2.62
N GLY A 36 -0.43 -11.33 3.04
CA GLY A 36 -0.83 -11.24 4.44
C GLY A 36 -0.29 -10.03 5.20
N ASP A 37 0.66 -9.27 4.64
CA ASP A 37 1.08 -8.01 5.26
C ASP A 37 -0.06 -6.98 5.24
N ARG A 38 -0.16 -6.20 6.32
CA ARG A 38 -1.19 -5.18 6.47
C ARG A 38 -0.65 -3.81 6.06
N LEU A 39 -1.47 -3.04 5.38
CA LEU A 39 -1.17 -1.67 4.97
C LEU A 39 -2.12 -0.69 5.67
N LYS A 40 -1.60 0.41 6.20
CA LYS A 40 -2.36 1.54 6.72
C LYS A 40 -2.52 2.58 5.62
N TRP A 41 -3.74 3.06 5.42
CA TRP A 41 -4.08 4.09 4.45
C TRP A 41 -4.55 5.34 5.18
N ARG A 42 -4.08 6.50 4.75
CA ARG A 42 -4.57 7.80 5.23
C ARG A 42 -4.56 8.83 4.11
N LEU A 43 -5.40 9.85 4.23
CA LEU A 43 -5.33 11.04 3.40
C LEU A 43 -4.37 12.04 4.02
N ASP A 44 -3.66 12.76 3.17
CA ASP A 44 -2.76 13.84 3.56
C ASP A 44 -2.85 14.97 2.53
N VAL A 45 -2.42 16.16 2.89
CA VAL A 45 -2.33 17.30 1.96
C VAL A 45 -0.87 17.65 1.79
N LYS A 46 -0.34 17.45 0.57
CA LYS A 46 1.05 17.77 0.23
C LYS A 46 1.07 18.59 -1.06
N ASP A 47 1.82 19.69 -1.05
CA ASP A 47 1.96 20.60 -2.20
C ASP A 47 0.60 21.06 -2.76
N ASN A 48 -0.31 21.40 -1.83
CA ASN A 48 -1.70 21.79 -2.12
C ASN A 48 -2.51 20.74 -2.91
N LYS A 49 -2.12 19.47 -2.83
CA LYS A 49 -2.82 18.33 -3.43
C LYS A 49 -3.21 17.33 -2.36
N LEU A 50 -4.43 16.82 -2.45
CA LEU A 50 -4.87 15.68 -1.65
C LEU A 50 -4.16 14.43 -2.16
N VAL A 51 -3.44 13.75 -1.27
CA VAL A 51 -2.69 12.54 -1.58
C VAL A 51 -3.10 11.40 -0.66
N ILE A 52 -2.90 10.17 -1.12
CA ILE A 52 -3.08 8.96 -0.32
C ILE A 52 -1.70 8.52 0.15
N VAL A 53 -1.52 8.40 1.46
CA VAL A 53 -0.30 7.86 2.07
C VAL A 53 -0.57 6.43 2.51
N ILE A 54 0.30 5.52 2.09
CA ILE A 54 0.20 4.08 2.37
C ILE A 54 1.47 3.64 3.09
N GLU A 55 1.30 3.02 4.26
CA GLU A 55 2.40 2.60 5.14
C GLU A 55 2.25 1.11 5.52
N PRO A 56 3.27 0.26 5.37
CA PRO A 56 3.21 -1.12 5.87
C PRO A 56 3.19 -1.16 7.41
N ILE A 57 2.27 -1.94 7.97
CA ILE A 57 2.20 -2.18 9.41
C ILE A 57 3.11 -3.38 9.72
N LYS A 58 4.40 -3.12 9.97
CA LYS A 58 5.32 -4.16 10.46
C LYS A 58 5.06 -4.37 11.95
N VAL A 59 4.48 -5.51 12.31
CA VAL A 59 4.44 -5.94 13.71
C VAL A 59 5.86 -6.36 14.06
N VAL A 60 6.60 -5.49 14.73
CA VAL A 60 7.82 -5.91 15.42
C VAL A 60 7.33 -6.85 16.51
N LYS A 61 7.50 -8.17 16.32
CA LYS A 61 7.40 -9.09 17.47
C LYS A 61 8.48 -8.63 18.41
N ALA A 62 8.10 -8.08 19.57
CA ALA A 62 9.03 -7.86 20.65
C ALA A 62 9.68 -9.23 20.91
N GLU A 63 10.98 -9.33 20.63
CA GLU A 63 11.76 -10.50 21.01
C GLU A 63 11.70 -10.57 22.53
N SER A 64 10.96 -11.54 23.04
CA SER A 64 11.06 -11.95 24.44
C SER A 64 12.50 -12.39 24.67
N ARG A 65 13.29 -11.52 25.30
CA ARG A 65 14.59 -11.86 25.89
C ARG A 65 14.38 -12.73 27.12
#